data_AF-A0A5B9M2C2-F1
#
_entry.id   AF-A0A5B9M2C2-F1
#
_cell.length_a   1.000
_cell.length_b   1.000
_cell.length_c   1.000
_cell.angle_alpha   90.00
_cell.angle_beta   90.00
_cell.angle_gamma   90.00
#
_symmetry.space_group_name_H-M   'P 1'
#
loop_
_entity.id
_entity.type
_entity.pdbx_description
1 polymer ?
#
loop_
_entity_poly.entity_id
_entity_poly.type
_entity_poly.pdbx_seq_one_letter_code
_entity_poly.pdbx_strand_id
1 'polypeptide(L)'
;MKDVIDEFRRTAGKSFRKLRRVLDEKYCWKCPQRSTRDRIGCREVEAWMRLRSALEEELTEQVKGLGENYHEGVLLRIRDKTEKPTIKIIRDKGGYIIIRDSTSGLRMGHEVMVGSRILRVEGLDGAAVITDGGRYPLYEVRGRVLDRVRPGHPFYSYIRSLEG
;
A
#
# COMPACT_ATOMS: atom_id res chain seq x y z
N MET A 1 -15.18 -20.37 5.27
CA MET A 1 -14.02 -19.52 4.87
C MET A 1 -12.80 -20.36 4.53
N LYS A 2 -12.35 -21.25 5.42
CA LYS A 2 -11.17 -22.11 5.17
C LYS A 2 -11.34 -22.97 3.91
N ASP A 3 -12.52 -23.54 3.69
CA ASP A 3 -12.82 -24.40 2.53
C ASP A 3 -12.70 -23.66 1.19
N VAL A 4 -13.14 -22.40 1.13
CA VAL A 4 -13.05 -21.56 -0.09
C VAL A 4 -11.60 -21.22 -0.41
N ILE A 5 -10.81 -20.85 0.61
CA ILE A 5 -9.38 -20.57 0.42
C ILE A 5 -8.61 -21.82 0.03
N ASP A 6 -8.95 -22.98 0.61
CA ASP A 6 -8.30 -24.24 0.31
C ASP A 6 -8.70 -24.78 -1.08
N GLU A 7 -9.93 -24.53 -1.52
CA GLU A 7 -10.34 -24.76 -2.90
C GLU A 7 -9.57 -23.86 -3.88
N PHE A 8 -9.49 -22.55 -3.61
CA PHE A 8 -8.72 -21.62 -4.42
C PHE A 8 -7.25 -22.04 -4.51
N ARG A 9 -6.62 -22.41 -3.39
CA ARG A 9 -5.23 -22.92 -3.36
C ARG A 9 -5.03 -24.16 -4.23
N ARG A 10 -5.98 -25.10 -4.18
CA ARG A 10 -5.94 -26.32 -5.03
C ARG A 10 -6.02 -25.94 -6.51
N THR A 11 -6.91 -25.03 -6.88
CA THR A 11 -7.08 -24.55 -8.26
C THR A 11 -5.86 -23.78 -8.75
N ALA A 12 -5.36 -22.82 -7.98
CA ALA A 12 -4.15 -22.07 -8.28
C ALA A 12 -2.94 -22.98 -8.47
N GLY A 13 -2.78 -24.00 -7.60
CA GLY A 13 -1.72 -25.00 -7.73
C GLY A 13 -1.82 -25.85 -9.00
N LYS A 14 -3.04 -26.22 -9.43
CA LYS A 14 -3.27 -26.91 -10.70
C LYS A 14 -2.90 -26.00 -11.89
N SER A 15 -3.34 -24.75 -11.88
CA SER A 15 -3.04 -23.77 -12.92
C SER A 15 -1.54 -23.52 -13.03
N PHE A 16 -0.82 -23.37 -11.92
CA PHE A 16 0.63 -23.16 -11.90
C PHE A 16 1.39 -24.34 -12.52
N ARG A 17 1.05 -25.58 -12.15
CA ARG A 17 1.68 -26.77 -12.75
C ARG A 17 1.39 -26.89 -14.24
N LYS A 18 0.15 -26.61 -14.66
CA LYS A 18 -0.23 -26.62 -16.07
C LYS A 18 0.56 -25.58 -16.86
N LEU A 19 0.65 -24.35 -16.35
CA LEU A 19 1.37 -23.25 -17.01
C LEU A 19 2.87 -23.55 -17.11
N ARG A 20 3.49 -24.09 -16.05
CA ARG A 20 4.89 -24.52 -16.09
C ARG A 20 5.15 -25.58 -17.16
N ARG A 21 4.26 -26.56 -17.32
CA ARG A 21 4.37 -27.58 -18.39
C ARG A 21 4.31 -26.93 -19.77
N VAL A 22 3.34 -26.04 -20.01
CA VAL A 22 3.22 -25.32 -21.29
C VAL A 22 4.46 -24.46 -21.57
N LEU A 23 4.99 -23.77 -20.56
CA LEU A 23 6.21 -22.96 -20.70
C LEU A 23 7.41 -23.84 -21.05
N ASP A 24 7.52 -25.03 -20.45
CA ASP A 24 8.59 -25.98 -20.78
C ASP A 24 8.51 -26.44 -22.24
N GLU A 25 7.32 -26.82 -22.67
CA GLU A 25 7.06 -27.36 -24.01
C GLU A 25 7.19 -26.32 -25.11
N LYS A 26 6.74 -25.08 -24.88
CA LYS A 26 6.63 -24.06 -25.94
C LYS A 26 7.78 -23.05 -25.97
N TYR A 27 8.37 -22.75 -24.82
CA TYR A 27 9.35 -21.65 -24.70
C TYR A 27 10.74 -22.16 -24.32
N CYS A 28 10.84 -23.08 -23.35
CA CYS A 28 12.14 -23.55 -22.88
C CYS A 28 12.87 -24.47 -23.87
N TRP A 29 12.15 -25.14 -24.78
CA TRP A 29 12.81 -26.00 -25.77
C TRP A 29 13.74 -25.23 -26.73
N LYS A 30 13.48 -23.92 -26.97
CA LYS A 30 14.34 -23.02 -27.75
C LYS A 30 15.25 -22.14 -26.89
N CYS A 31 15.23 -22.28 -25.57
CA CYS A 31 15.95 -21.39 -24.67
C CYS A 31 17.46 -21.75 -24.63
N PRO A 32 18.38 -20.79 -24.84
CA PRO A 32 19.82 -21.04 -24.73
C PRO A 32 20.24 -21.56 -23.35
N GLN A 33 19.48 -21.23 -22.31
CA GLN A 33 19.71 -21.66 -20.93
C GLN A 33 18.98 -22.97 -20.57
N ARG A 34 18.57 -23.77 -21.55
CA ARG A 34 17.84 -25.03 -21.33
C ARG A 34 18.63 -26.03 -20.47
N SER A 35 19.95 -26.06 -20.59
CA SER A 35 20.84 -26.96 -19.83
C SER A 35 20.90 -26.64 -18.34
N THR A 36 20.49 -25.45 -17.92
CA THR A 36 20.48 -24.97 -16.52
C THR A 36 19.07 -24.64 -16.03
N ARG A 37 18.04 -25.11 -16.75
CA ARG A 37 16.62 -24.80 -16.51
C ARG A 37 16.07 -25.23 -15.15
N ASP A 38 16.73 -26.19 -14.52
CA ASP A 38 16.42 -26.75 -13.20
C ASP A 38 16.91 -25.82 -12.07
N ARG A 39 17.83 -24.89 -12.36
CA ARG A 39 18.44 -24.01 -11.36
C ARG A 39 18.05 -22.54 -11.51
N ILE A 40 17.73 -22.09 -12.72
CA ILE A 40 17.47 -20.66 -12.99
C ILE A 40 16.05 -20.23 -12.60
N GLY A 41 15.07 -21.15 -12.67
CA GLY A 41 13.71 -20.86 -12.22
C GLY A 41 12.86 -19.95 -13.14
N CYS A 42 13.28 -19.71 -14.40
CA CYS A 42 12.56 -18.82 -15.32
C CYS A 42 11.08 -19.19 -15.51
N ARG A 43 10.78 -20.49 -15.60
CA ARG A 43 9.41 -20.98 -15.83
C ARG A 43 8.53 -20.73 -14.60
N GLU A 44 9.09 -20.89 -13.42
CA GLU A 44 8.43 -20.66 -12.14
C GLU A 44 8.12 -19.18 -11.96
N VAL A 45 9.09 -18.30 -12.25
CA VAL A 45 8.91 -16.84 -12.22
C VAL A 45 7.84 -16.40 -13.23
N GLU A 46 7.96 -16.83 -14.49
CA GLU A 46 7.01 -16.46 -15.54
C GLU A 46 5.60 -16.99 -15.24
N ALA A 47 5.49 -18.23 -14.75
CA ALA A 47 4.21 -18.80 -14.35
C ALA A 47 3.60 -18.06 -13.16
N TRP A 48 4.42 -17.67 -12.19
CA TRP A 48 4.00 -16.88 -11.04
C TRP A 48 3.48 -15.51 -11.47
N MET A 49 4.24 -14.78 -12.29
CA MET A 49 3.88 -13.44 -12.76
C MET A 49 2.54 -13.47 -13.51
N ARG A 50 2.36 -14.39 -14.46
CA ARG A 50 1.12 -14.51 -15.24
C ARG A 50 -0.10 -14.83 -14.38
N LEU A 51 0.02 -15.76 -13.43
CA LEU A 51 -1.10 -16.10 -12.55
C LEU A 51 -1.41 -14.98 -11.56
N ARG A 52 -0.39 -14.28 -11.07
CA ARG A 52 -0.57 -13.12 -10.21
C ARG A 52 -1.31 -12.01 -10.95
N SER A 53 -0.86 -11.64 -12.15
CA SER A 53 -1.53 -10.61 -12.95
C SER A 53 -2.97 -10.97 -13.28
N ALA A 54 -3.23 -12.21 -13.73
CA ALA A 54 -4.59 -12.66 -14.02
C ALA A 54 -5.51 -12.63 -12.77
N LEU A 55 -4.99 -12.97 -11.59
CA LEU A 55 -5.74 -12.86 -10.34
C LEU A 55 -6.01 -11.39 -9.97
N GLU A 56 -5.00 -10.53 -10.05
CA GLU A 56 -5.13 -9.10 -9.76
C GLU A 56 -6.14 -8.43 -10.70
N GLU A 57 -6.13 -8.77 -12.00
CA GLU A 57 -7.09 -8.32 -13.01
C GLU A 57 -8.52 -8.77 -12.67
N GLU A 58 -8.74 -10.06 -12.41
CA GLU A 58 -10.07 -10.59 -12.08
C GLU A 58 -10.61 -9.95 -10.79
N LEU A 59 -9.81 -9.86 -9.73
CA LEU A 59 -10.24 -9.22 -8.48
C LEU A 59 -10.55 -7.73 -8.69
N THR A 60 -9.78 -7.04 -9.52
CA THR A 60 -10.02 -5.64 -9.87
C THR A 60 -11.37 -5.49 -10.57
N GLU A 61 -11.67 -6.32 -11.56
CA GLU A 61 -12.94 -6.26 -12.31
C GLU A 61 -14.14 -6.61 -11.42
N GLN A 62 -14.03 -7.65 -10.59
CA GLN A 62 -15.08 -8.00 -9.63
C GLN A 62 -15.39 -6.85 -8.66
N VAL A 63 -14.36 -6.13 -8.19
CA VAL A 63 -14.53 -5.01 -7.28
C VAL A 63 -15.06 -3.76 -8.01
N LYS A 64 -14.58 -3.46 -9.22
CA LYS A 64 -15.11 -2.37 -10.05
C LYS A 64 -16.60 -2.56 -10.36
N GLY A 65 -17.03 -3.81 -10.58
CA GLY A 65 -18.44 -4.16 -10.78
C GLY A 65 -19.36 -3.78 -9.61
N LEU A 66 -18.80 -3.54 -8.41
CA LEU A 66 -19.53 -3.06 -7.23
C LEU A 66 -19.65 -1.52 -7.16
N GLY A 67 -18.96 -0.80 -8.05
CA GLY A 67 -18.95 0.66 -8.15
C GLY A 67 -17.55 1.27 -8.14
N GLU A 68 -17.33 2.31 -8.95
CA GLU A 68 -16.02 2.95 -9.14
C GLU A 68 -15.42 3.50 -7.84
N ASN A 69 -16.23 4.21 -7.04
CA ASN A 69 -15.83 4.70 -5.71
C ASN A 69 -15.57 3.57 -4.69
N TYR A 70 -16.17 2.40 -4.90
CA TYR A 70 -15.99 1.24 -4.02
C TYR A 70 -14.62 0.58 -4.27
N HIS A 71 -14.19 0.51 -5.52
CA HIS A 71 -12.88 0.01 -5.91
C HIS A 71 -11.73 0.82 -5.30
N GLU A 72 -11.78 2.15 -5.37
CA GLU A 72 -10.79 3.01 -4.71
C GLU A 72 -10.74 2.76 -3.20
N GLY A 73 -11.91 2.62 -2.56
CA GLY A 73 -12.01 2.33 -1.13
C GLY A 73 -11.43 0.97 -0.73
N VAL A 74 -11.55 -0.05 -1.58
CA VAL A 74 -10.95 -1.38 -1.35
C VAL A 74 -9.43 -1.32 -1.49
N LEU A 75 -8.90 -0.69 -2.53
CA LEU A 75 -7.45 -0.52 -2.72
C LEU A 75 -6.80 0.22 -1.54
N LEU A 76 -7.46 1.28 -1.07
CA LEU A 76 -7.06 2.01 0.13
C LEU A 76 -6.95 1.11 1.37
N ARG A 77 -7.96 0.27 1.60
CA ARG A 77 -7.97 -0.67 2.74
C ARG A 77 -6.92 -1.77 2.60
N ILE A 78 -6.63 -2.23 1.38
CA ILE A 78 -5.55 -3.19 1.14
C ILE A 78 -4.23 -2.56 1.56
N ARG A 79 -3.93 -1.34 1.07
CA ARG A 79 -2.71 -0.60 1.45
C ARG A 79 -2.61 -0.37 2.96
N ASP A 80 -3.69 0.09 3.58
CA ASP A 80 -3.74 0.32 5.05
C ASP A 80 -3.44 -0.97 5.84
N LYS A 81 -3.74 -2.16 5.28
CA LYS A 81 -3.49 -3.46 5.91
C LYS A 81 -2.12 -4.06 5.59
N THR A 82 -1.54 -3.75 4.42
CA THR A 82 -0.28 -4.35 3.97
C THR A 82 0.94 -3.48 4.25
N GLU A 83 0.78 -2.16 4.24
CA GLU A 83 1.87 -1.24 4.47
C GLU A 83 2.02 -0.92 5.95
N LYS A 84 3.27 -0.92 6.44
CA LYS A 84 3.55 -0.43 7.79
C LYS A 84 3.33 1.08 7.79
N PRO A 85 2.62 1.65 8.79
CA PRO A 85 2.44 3.08 8.87
C PRO A 85 3.81 3.76 8.87
N THR A 86 4.05 4.61 7.86
CA THR A 86 5.28 5.38 7.77
C THR A 86 5.09 6.74 8.43
N ILE A 87 6.18 7.39 8.81
CA ILE A 87 6.11 8.74 9.37
C ILE A 87 6.61 9.69 8.28
N LYS A 88 5.74 10.57 7.80
CA LYS A 88 6.08 11.64 6.85
C LYS A 88 6.29 12.93 7.61
N ILE A 89 7.38 13.62 7.28
CA ILE A 89 7.78 14.87 7.91
C ILE A 89 7.89 15.93 6.82
N ILE A 90 7.01 16.92 6.88
CA ILE A 90 6.95 18.01 5.91
C ILE A 90 7.40 19.28 6.63
N ARG A 91 8.39 19.97 6.09
CA ARG A 91 8.82 21.26 6.62
C ARG A 91 7.94 22.36 6.03
N ASP A 92 7.29 23.13 6.87
CA ASP A 92 6.50 24.32 6.49
C ASP A 92 7.08 25.59 7.14
N LYS A 93 6.70 26.78 6.68
CA LYS A 93 7.27 28.10 7.03
C LYS A 93 7.16 28.49 8.52
N GLY A 94 6.76 27.59 9.41
CA GLY A 94 6.75 27.76 10.87
C GLY A 94 7.04 26.49 11.69
N GLY A 95 7.51 25.39 11.07
CA GLY A 95 7.86 24.16 11.79
C GLY A 95 7.81 22.88 10.95
N TYR A 96 7.65 21.74 11.62
CA TYR A 96 7.52 20.42 10.99
C TYR A 96 6.09 19.90 11.14
N ILE A 97 5.50 19.42 10.06
CA ILE A 97 4.28 18.64 10.08
C ILE A 97 4.69 17.16 10.09
N ILE A 98 4.48 16.47 11.22
CA ILE A 98 4.67 15.02 11.31
C ILE A 98 3.34 14.33 11.18
N ILE A 99 3.23 13.53 10.12
CA ILE A 99 2.06 12.74 9.79
C ILE A 99 2.45 11.28 9.99
N ARG A 100 1.70 10.57 10.82
CA ARG A 100 1.67 9.11 10.74
C ARG A 100 0.89 8.78 9.48
N ASP A 101 1.62 8.54 8.40
CA ASP A 101 1.08 8.21 7.09
C ASP A 101 0.42 6.84 7.18
N SER A 102 -0.88 6.85 7.46
CA SER A 102 -1.76 5.83 6.92
C SER A 102 -1.90 6.14 5.44
N THR A 103 -1.72 5.13 4.59
CA THR A 103 -1.74 5.18 3.11
C THR A 103 -2.95 5.83 2.45
N SER A 104 -3.92 6.26 3.25
CA SER A 104 -5.16 6.92 2.89
C SER A 104 -5.18 8.44 3.15
N GLY A 105 -4.03 9.02 3.49
CA GLY A 105 -3.90 10.45 3.81
C GLY A 105 -4.25 10.77 5.26
N LEU A 106 -4.29 12.07 5.58
CA LEU A 106 -4.90 12.54 6.83
C LEU A 106 -6.38 12.19 6.81
N ARG A 107 -7.01 11.94 7.95
CA ARG A 107 -8.46 11.76 8.07
C ARG A 107 -8.96 12.57 9.25
N MET A 108 -10.25 12.91 9.24
CA MET A 108 -10.89 13.52 10.40
C MET A 108 -10.66 12.66 11.65
N GLY A 109 -10.23 13.30 12.73
CA GLY A 109 -9.90 12.66 13.99
C GLY A 109 -8.47 12.14 14.12
N HIS A 110 -7.66 12.13 13.05
CA HIS A 110 -6.23 11.82 13.15
C HIS A 110 -5.50 12.84 14.01
N GLU A 111 -4.45 12.39 14.70
CA GLU A 111 -3.51 13.25 15.39
C GLU A 111 -2.31 13.53 14.51
N VAL A 112 -1.98 14.79 14.35
CA VAL A 112 -0.87 15.28 13.54
C VAL A 112 -0.02 16.22 14.38
N MET A 113 1.29 16.19 14.18
CA MET A 113 2.16 17.14 14.84
C MET A 113 2.40 18.34 13.92
N VAL A 114 2.28 19.56 14.40
CA VAL A 114 2.59 20.81 13.67
C VAL A 114 3.50 21.67 14.55
N GLY A 115 4.78 21.79 14.17
CA GLY A 115 5.83 22.32 15.03
C GLY A 115 5.98 21.44 16.28
N SER A 116 5.86 22.03 17.47
CA SER A 116 5.89 21.30 18.76
C SER A 116 4.51 20.92 19.30
N ARG A 117 3.44 21.09 18.52
CA ARG A 117 2.05 20.85 18.96
C ARG A 117 1.50 19.59 18.32
N ILE A 118 0.76 18.78 19.08
CA ILE A 118 -0.07 17.70 18.57
C ILE A 118 -1.50 18.25 18.43
N LEU A 119 -2.02 18.22 17.21
CA LEU A 119 -3.35 18.71 16.83
C LEU A 119 -4.21 17.55 16.36
N ARG A 120 -5.52 17.66 16.57
CA ARG A 120 -6.51 16.76 15.96
C ARG A 120 -7.01 17.37 14.65
N VAL A 121 -7.19 16.54 13.62
CA VAL A 121 -7.77 16.96 12.35
C VAL A 121 -9.30 17.09 12.49
N GLU A 122 -9.85 18.30 12.34
CA GLU A 122 -11.30 18.57 12.49
C GLU A 122 -12.01 18.98 11.19
N GLY A 123 -11.31 19.23 10.07
CA GLY A 123 -11.94 19.83 8.87
C GLY A 123 -11.46 19.32 7.51
N LEU A 124 -12.34 19.45 6.51
CA LEU A 124 -12.16 19.11 5.09
C LEU A 124 -12.21 20.40 4.26
N ASP A 125 -11.11 21.14 4.10
CA ASP A 125 -11.08 22.25 3.12
C ASP A 125 -10.83 21.69 1.71
N GLY A 126 -11.81 20.98 1.16
CA GLY A 126 -12.09 20.76 -0.28
C GLY A 126 -10.99 20.25 -1.21
N ALA A 127 -9.75 20.09 -0.75
CA ALA A 127 -8.58 19.75 -1.54
C ALA A 127 -8.38 18.24 -1.53
N ALA A 128 -7.83 17.72 -2.62
CA ALA A 128 -7.44 16.31 -2.73
C ALA A 128 -6.06 16.23 -3.37
N VAL A 129 -5.21 15.32 -2.87
CA VAL A 129 -4.00 14.92 -3.60
C VAL A 129 -4.40 13.86 -4.60
N ILE A 130 -4.06 14.06 -5.86
CA ILE A 130 -4.09 13.02 -6.87
C ILE A 130 -2.69 12.42 -6.93
N THR A 131 -2.56 11.13 -6.63
CA THR A 131 -1.33 10.38 -6.88
C THR A 131 -1.61 9.25 -7.87
N ASP A 132 -0.57 8.57 -8.35
CA ASP A 132 -0.68 7.39 -9.21
C ASP A 132 -1.57 6.28 -8.58
N GLY A 133 -1.79 6.33 -7.26
CA GLY A 133 -2.63 5.39 -6.52
C GLY A 133 -4.09 5.77 -6.34
N GLY A 134 -4.53 6.95 -6.79
CA GLY A 134 -5.90 7.44 -6.67
C GLY A 134 -6.02 8.83 -6.05
N ARG A 135 -7.26 9.28 -5.87
CA ARG A 135 -7.59 10.58 -5.28
C ARG A 135 -7.77 10.45 -3.77
N TYR A 136 -7.00 11.21 -3.00
CA TYR A 136 -7.05 11.19 -1.55
C TYR A 136 -7.47 12.55 -0.98
N PRO A 137 -8.47 12.61 -0.09
CA PRO A 137 -8.88 13.86 0.54
C PRO A 137 -7.72 14.43 1.36
N LEU A 138 -7.44 15.72 1.15
CA LEU A 138 -6.63 16.52 2.05
C LEU A 138 -7.55 17.12 3.10
N TYR A 139 -7.11 17.04 4.34
CA TYR A 139 -7.79 17.64 5.47
C TYR A 139 -6.96 18.83 5.92
N GLU A 140 -7.66 19.89 6.27
CA GLU A 140 -7.01 21.03 6.89
C GLU A 140 -6.85 20.74 8.38
N VAL A 141 -5.66 21.02 8.89
CA VAL A 141 -5.37 20.85 10.31
C VAL A 141 -5.89 22.09 11.06
N ARG A 142 -7.21 22.15 11.25
CA ARG A 142 -7.87 22.99 12.25
C ARG A 142 -8.19 22.12 13.45
N GLY A 143 -7.86 22.57 14.66
CA GLY A 143 -8.26 21.83 15.86
C GLY A 143 -7.60 22.26 17.16
N ARG A 144 -8.12 21.71 18.26
CA ARG A 144 -7.61 21.90 19.62
C ARG A 144 -6.24 21.25 19.77
N VAL A 145 -5.29 21.95 20.41
CA VAL A 145 -4.02 21.36 20.82
C VAL A 145 -4.29 20.26 21.85
N LEU A 146 -3.95 19.02 21.50
CA LEU A 146 -4.09 17.86 22.36
C LEU A 146 -2.91 17.76 23.34
N ASP A 147 -1.70 18.02 22.84
CA ASP A 147 -0.47 17.99 23.65
C ASP A 147 0.65 18.83 23.02
N ARG A 148 1.74 19.06 23.76
CA ARG A 148 2.97 19.71 23.29
C ARG A 148 4.20 18.86 23.56
N VAL A 149 5.04 18.71 22.54
CA VAL A 149 6.32 18.00 22.64
C VAL A 149 7.32 18.84 23.44
N ARG A 150 7.54 18.43 24.70
CA ARG A 150 8.46 19.04 25.68
C ARG A 150 9.65 18.11 25.98
N PRO A 151 10.71 18.60 26.65
CA PRO A 151 11.78 17.73 27.15
C PRO A 151 11.18 16.59 28.01
N GLY A 152 11.34 15.34 27.55
CA GLY A 152 10.74 14.14 28.15
C GLY A 152 9.69 13.44 27.27
N HIS A 153 9.17 14.09 26.23
CA HIS A 153 8.26 13.45 25.27
C HIS A 153 9.04 12.49 24.34
N PRO A 154 8.50 11.31 23.96
CA PRO A 154 9.21 10.31 23.13
C PRO A 154 9.74 10.85 21.79
N PHE A 155 9.08 11.86 21.22
CA PHE A 155 9.50 12.50 19.96
C PHE A 155 10.42 13.71 20.13
N TYR A 156 10.72 14.15 21.36
CA TYR A 156 11.47 15.38 21.61
C TYR A 156 12.88 15.35 21.01
N SER A 157 13.64 14.28 21.24
CA SER A 157 15.01 14.12 20.73
C SER A 157 15.06 14.07 19.20
N TYR A 158 14.10 13.36 18.61
CA TYR A 158 14.00 13.23 17.16
C TYR A 158 13.71 14.58 16.48
N ILE A 159 12.76 15.37 17.01
CA ILE A 159 12.47 16.72 16.47
C ILE A 159 13.68 17.64 16.61
N ARG A 160 14.35 17.62 17.78
CA ARG A 160 15.56 18.41 18.00
C ARG A 160 16.65 18.08 16.99
N SER A 161 16.83 16.80 16.63
CA SER A 161 17.80 16.38 15.60
C SER A 161 17.46 16.82 14.17
N LEU A 162 16.21 17.23 13.91
CA LEU A 162 15.78 17.75 12.61
C LEU A 162 15.91 19.29 12.52
N GLU A 163 15.99 19.97 13.67
CA GLU A 163 16.18 21.43 13.77
C GLU A 163 17.65 21.85 13.70
N GLY A 164 18.59 20.91 13.91
CA GLY A 164 20.03 21.09 13.88
C GLY A 164 20.77 19.82 14.28
#